data_AF-X0BZY6-F1
#
_entry.id   AF-X0BZY6-F1
#
_cell.length_a   1.000
_cell.length_b   1.000
_cell.length_c   1.000
_cell.angle_alpha   90.00
_cell.angle_beta   90.00
_cell.angle_gamma   90.00
#
_symmetry.space_group_name_H-M   'P 1'
#
loop_
_entity.id
_entity.type
_entity.pdbx_description
1 polymer ?
#
loop_
_entity_poly.entity_id
_entity_poly.type
_entity_poly.pdbx_seq_one_letter_code
_entity_poly.pdbx_strand_id
1 'polypeptide(L)'
;MDQGIVRVINGGWMDGLTRDAVSRPDTSTILWGTLYEPWNLFERLDKGDRVAVAEPVTLLRDVCSGHDSPGKNCSIICNSSDDLFASWKTLWQCLSLTSLTLANSTFSTLDQHHNGTGNRTPREQITSALSSFGVHNGTDFDGKVVLNLTYECAAASCRDTSMGECSIGQFDPGYFESETIQWIKVYEALEPLCDGLESDINIDIAGPGVLITYITQTAMVVFAWLFFLLLKVNKFINTSTSIFTHLFRKRNPGPNLLTHRVSGLERLERTNLAHATSTFLAELHEAQCFFVVAIEIALINASSRSAIFTGADNWQSLLWNRDSVQFLAGMGAWPIILGQISLRRAELDSMYYLILSTLALALAGVAADTAANPDPDRIYKMFQGQNTLEECGGHPSLRTFCVEERESIYWYVFPAGSIYAFLGLLAILWWARLWSLCNSPVSFVKRHKSLTKRQHEAWEWFKWFVIKASLLGIHIAEAGALACICFGLAVIRAPLLNLLLRGETGTWSVGQLVAVLIWAPVISKYAHLAILGVEKGFRLRLSKAFEIVKRSDTRPGSDSEAISLN
;
A
#
# COMPACT_ATOMS: atom_id res chain seq x y z
N MET A 1 -23.00 27.39 3.70
CA MET A 1 -22.51 27.46 2.32
C MET A 1 -22.47 28.93 1.98
N ASP A 2 -21.28 29.51 2.07
CA ASP A 2 -21.08 30.93 1.76
C ASP A 2 -21.31 31.14 0.26
N GLN A 3 -22.37 31.87 -0.05
CA GLN A 3 -22.75 32.26 -1.41
C GLN A 3 -21.95 33.51 -1.78
N GLY A 4 -20.87 33.34 -2.54
CA GLY A 4 -19.99 34.42 -2.97
C GLY A 4 -19.09 33.98 -4.12
N ILE A 5 -18.40 34.95 -4.74
CA ILE A 5 -17.46 34.75 -5.87
C ILE A 5 -16.04 34.47 -5.38
N VAL A 6 -15.77 34.76 -4.10
CA VAL A 6 -14.49 34.53 -3.44
C VAL A 6 -14.71 33.75 -2.16
N ARG A 7 -13.87 32.74 -1.92
CA ARG A 7 -13.83 31.95 -0.69
C ARG A 7 -12.45 32.11 -0.06
N VAL A 8 -12.42 32.40 1.25
CA VAL A 8 -11.15 32.49 1.98
C VAL A 8 -11.08 31.34 2.99
N ILE A 9 -10.06 30.50 2.87
CA ILE A 9 -9.83 29.35 3.75
C ILE A 9 -8.50 29.48 4.50
N ASN A 10 -8.36 28.78 5.63
CA ASN A 10 -7.09 28.71 6.35
C ASN A 10 -6.12 27.79 5.60
N GLY A 11 -4.86 28.22 5.38
CA GLY A 11 -3.84 27.50 4.58
C GLY A 11 -3.36 26.14 5.13
N GLY A 12 -4.03 25.60 6.16
CA GLY A 12 -3.74 24.30 6.77
C GLY A 12 -4.77 23.20 6.47
N TRP A 13 -5.89 23.49 5.80
CA TRP A 13 -6.96 22.52 5.55
C TRP A 13 -7.18 22.30 4.05
N MET A 14 -6.82 21.11 3.55
CA MET A 14 -7.10 20.66 2.18
C MET A 14 -8.56 20.23 1.95
N ASP A 15 -9.31 19.98 3.03
CA ASP A 15 -10.73 19.61 2.96
C ASP A 15 -11.55 20.83 2.52
N GLY A 16 -11.77 20.94 1.22
CA GLY A 16 -12.56 22.01 0.60
C GLY A 16 -12.01 22.57 -0.71
N LEU A 17 -10.78 22.20 -1.11
CA LEU A 17 -10.18 22.56 -2.41
C LEU A 17 -10.58 21.59 -3.54
N THR A 18 -10.95 20.35 -3.21
CA THR A 18 -11.31 19.33 -4.21
C THR A 18 -12.61 18.62 -3.84
N ARG A 19 -13.49 18.40 -4.82
CA ARG A 19 -14.85 17.83 -4.65
C ARG A 19 -14.90 16.42 -4.07
N ASP A 20 -13.80 15.66 -4.15
CA ASP A 20 -13.74 14.28 -3.68
C ASP A 20 -13.18 14.17 -2.26
N ALA A 21 -14.07 14.26 -1.27
CA ALA A 21 -13.76 13.98 0.13
C ALA A 21 -13.36 12.51 0.42
N VAL A 22 -13.24 11.68 -0.62
CA VAL A 22 -12.93 10.24 -0.51
C VAL A 22 -11.43 9.97 -0.70
N SER A 23 -10.67 10.88 -1.32
CA SER A 23 -9.22 10.76 -1.54
C SER A 23 -8.53 12.09 -1.27
N ARG A 24 -7.46 12.08 -0.45
CA ARG A 24 -6.59 13.27 -0.29
C ARG A 24 -6.14 13.76 -1.68
N PRO A 25 -6.27 15.06 -2.00
CA PRO A 25 -5.83 15.56 -3.30
C PRO A 25 -4.31 15.39 -3.44
N ASP A 26 -3.89 14.81 -4.57
CA ASP A 26 -2.48 14.66 -4.93
C ASP A 26 -1.90 15.96 -5.50
N THR A 27 -0.57 16.05 -5.63
CA THR A 27 0.09 17.26 -6.13
C THR A 27 -0.25 17.59 -7.59
N SER A 28 -0.65 16.61 -8.41
CA SER A 28 -1.14 16.86 -9.78
C SER A 28 -2.49 17.56 -9.75
N THR A 29 -3.42 17.10 -8.91
CA THR A 29 -4.71 17.77 -8.69
C THR A 29 -4.52 19.16 -8.14
N ILE A 30 -3.50 19.37 -7.30
CA ILE A 30 -3.18 20.70 -6.76
C ILE A 30 -2.59 21.58 -7.84
N LEU A 31 -1.66 21.08 -8.65
CA LEU A 31 -1.08 21.84 -9.76
C LEU A 31 -2.16 22.20 -10.80
N TRP A 32 -2.97 21.23 -11.20
CA TRP A 32 -4.11 21.44 -12.08
C TRP A 32 -5.17 22.35 -11.43
N GLY A 33 -5.48 22.17 -10.15
CA GLY A 33 -6.33 23.12 -9.44
C GLY A 33 -5.74 24.54 -9.47
N THR A 34 -4.44 24.68 -9.22
CA THR A 34 -3.72 25.96 -9.17
C THR A 34 -3.72 26.67 -10.53
N LEU A 35 -3.49 25.93 -11.61
CA LEU A 35 -3.39 26.50 -12.95
C LEU A 35 -4.78 26.77 -13.58
N TYR A 36 -5.86 26.13 -13.11
CA TYR A 36 -7.16 26.11 -13.79
C TYR A 36 -8.34 26.62 -12.92
N GLU A 37 -8.42 26.25 -11.64
CA GLU A 37 -9.53 26.64 -10.74
C GLU A 37 -9.70 28.17 -10.62
N PRO A 38 -8.62 28.96 -10.47
CA PRO A 38 -8.73 30.42 -10.41
C PRO A 38 -9.45 31.06 -11.59
N TRP A 39 -9.49 30.38 -12.74
CA TRP A 39 -9.98 30.91 -14.01
C TRP A 39 -11.37 30.39 -14.41
N ASN A 40 -11.79 29.22 -13.89
CA ASN A 40 -13.07 28.57 -14.22
C ASN A 40 -14.28 29.49 -14.01
N LEU A 41 -14.27 30.28 -12.92
CA LEU A 41 -15.33 31.26 -12.67
C LEU A 41 -15.42 32.29 -13.79
N PHE A 42 -14.29 32.79 -14.27
CA PHE A 42 -14.23 33.84 -15.29
C PHE A 42 -14.47 33.31 -16.70
N GLU A 43 -14.07 32.08 -16.99
CA GLU A 43 -14.42 31.38 -18.24
C GLU A 43 -15.94 31.28 -18.42
N ARG A 44 -16.66 30.95 -17.34
CA ARG A 44 -18.12 30.87 -17.35
C ARG A 44 -18.78 32.24 -17.51
N LEU A 45 -18.22 33.27 -16.88
CA LEU A 45 -18.69 34.65 -17.07
C LEU A 45 -18.51 35.11 -18.52
N ASP A 46 -17.40 34.75 -19.16
CA ASP A 46 -17.13 35.05 -20.57
C ASP A 46 -18.14 34.36 -21.50
N LYS A 47 -18.54 33.11 -21.17
CA LYS A 47 -19.59 32.34 -21.87
C LYS A 47 -21.02 32.81 -21.59
N GLY A 48 -21.22 33.78 -20.69
CA GLY A 48 -22.54 34.32 -20.34
C GLY A 48 -23.36 33.46 -19.37
N ASP A 49 -22.72 32.52 -18.67
CA ASP A 49 -23.38 31.64 -17.71
C ASP A 49 -23.75 32.36 -16.40
N ARG A 50 -24.71 31.80 -15.66
CA ARG A 50 -25.11 32.34 -14.35
C ARG A 50 -24.05 32.06 -13.29
N VAL A 51 -23.60 33.13 -12.61
CA VAL A 51 -22.68 33.12 -11.45
C VAL A 51 -23.02 32.04 -10.40
N ALA A 52 -24.30 31.79 -10.16
CA ALA A 52 -24.79 30.87 -9.13
C ALA A 52 -24.42 29.39 -9.34
N VAL A 53 -23.86 29.01 -10.50
CA VAL A 53 -23.45 27.64 -10.84
C VAL A 53 -21.92 27.45 -10.76
N ALA A 54 -21.16 28.53 -10.65
CA ALA A 54 -19.70 28.52 -10.66
C ALA A 54 -19.11 28.42 -9.25
N GLU A 55 -17.94 27.78 -9.12
CA GLU A 55 -17.21 27.69 -7.87
C GLU A 55 -16.49 29.03 -7.59
N PRO A 56 -16.46 29.50 -6.33
CA PRO A 56 -15.76 30.72 -5.97
C PRO A 56 -14.25 30.55 -6.11
N VAL A 57 -13.53 31.61 -6.47
CA VAL A 57 -12.06 31.63 -6.42
C VAL A 57 -11.60 31.48 -4.97
N THR A 58 -10.73 30.51 -4.72
CA THR A 58 -10.25 30.21 -3.37
C THR A 58 -8.94 30.95 -3.05
N LEU A 59 -8.92 31.68 -1.93
CA LEU A 59 -7.75 32.34 -1.36
C LEU A 59 -7.36 31.71 -0.02
N LEU A 60 -6.05 31.67 0.24
CA LEU A 60 -5.45 31.04 1.42
C LEU A 60 -5.00 32.12 2.42
N ARG A 61 -5.45 32.02 3.68
CA ARG A 61 -4.93 32.86 4.76
C ARG A 61 -3.49 32.50 5.10
N ASP A 62 -2.75 33.51 5.58
CA ASP A 62 -1.40 33.38 6.16
C ASP A 62 -0.30 32.90 5.20
N VAL A 63 -0.57 32.85 3.88
CA VAL A 63 0.45 32.50 2.88
C VAL A 63 1.42 33.66 2.63
N CYS A 64 0.88 34.87 2.43
CA CYS A 64 1.71 36.06 2.22
C CYS A 64 2.15 36.73 3.53
N SER A 65 1.62 36.32 4.68
CA SER A 65 1.82 36.97 5.99
C SER A 65 2.32 35.96 7.01
N GLY A 66 3.61 35.62 6.92
CA GLY A 66 4.25 34.61 7.79
C GLY A 66 4.73 35.16 9.15
N HIS A 67 4.80 34.26 10.14
CA HIS A 67 5.23 34.52 11.53
C HIS A 67 6.70 34.98 11.65
N ASP A 68 7.53 34.66 10.64
CA ASP A 68 8.96 35.00 10.55
C ASP A 68 9.24 36.26 9.70
N SER A 69 8.22 36.86 9.08
CA SER A 69 8.36 38.06 8.24
C SER A 69 7.07 38.89 8.24
N PRO A 70 6.79 39.63 9.33
CA PRO A 70 5.66 40.53 9.41
C PRO A 70 5.93 41.75 8.51
N GLY A 71 5.71 41.63 7.20
CA GLY A 71 5.94 42.73 6.26
C GLY A 71 5.99 42.42 4.76
N LYS A 72 5.98 41.15 4.32
CA LYS A 72 5.89 40.88 2.87
C LYS A 72 4.44 41.07 2.38
N ASN A 73 4.24 42.00 1.45
CA ASN A 73 2.98 42.14 0.70
C ASN A 73 2.90 41.01 -0.36
N CYS A 74 1.71 40.43 -0.61
CA CYS A 74 1.53 39.44 -1.69
C CYS A 74 2.06 39.95 -3.04
N SER A 75 1.97 41.27 -3.29
CA SER A 75 2.52 41.88 -4.49
C SER A 75 4.04 41.70 -4.65
N ILE A 76 4.79 41.68 -3.55
CA ILE A 76 6.25 41.47 -3.58
C ILE A 76 6.56 40.00 -3.82
N ILE A 77 5.87 39.11 -3.10
CA ILE A 77 6.04 37.65 -3.18
C ILE A 77 5.74 37.14 -4.59
N CYS A 78 4.62 37.58 -5.18
CA CYS A 78 4.19 37.08 -6.48
C CYS A 78 4.98 37.65 -7.66
N ASN A 79 5.73 38.74 -7.44
CA ASN A 79 6.55 39.39 -8.48
C ASN A 79 7.99 38.84 -8.54
N SER A 80 8.32 37.85 -7.73
CA SER A 80 9.61 37.17 -7.70
C SER A 80 9.42 35.69 -7.98
N SER A 81 10.13 35.13 -8.97
CA SER A 81 10.05 33.70 -9.27
C SER A 81 10.48 32.82 -8.08
N ASP A 82 11.49 33.24 -7.32
CA ASP A 82 11.97 32.53 -6.13
C ASP A 82 10.88 32.40 -5.05
N ASP A 83 10.15 33.49 -4.76
CA ASP A 83 9.08 33.47 -3.77
C ASP A 83 7.81 32.78 -4.33
N LEU A 84 7.46 33.02 -5.61
CA LEU A 84 6.27 32.48 -6.30
C LEU A 84 6.23 30.95 -6.30
N PHE A 85 7.35 30.30 -6.66
CA PHE A 85 7.44 28.84 -6.82
C PHE A 85 7.93 28.12 -5.56
N ALA A 86 8.19 28.84 -4.46
CA ALA A 86 8.68 28.26 -3.20
C ALA A 86 7.74 27.20 -2.59
N SER A 87 6.44 27.28 -2.88
CA SER A 87 5.47 26.27 -2.46
C SER A 87 4.22 26.29 -3.33
N TRP A 88 3.48 25.17 -3.36
CA TRP A 88 2.17 25.13 -4.02
C TRP A 88 1.19 26.18 -3.47
N LYS A 89 1.28 26.52 -2.17
CA LYS A 89 0.41 27.50 -1.53
C LYS A 89 0.67 28.90 -2.07
N THR A 90 1.94 29.23 -2.28
CA THR A 90 2.33 30.53 -2.85
C THR A 90 1.88 30.63 -4.30
N LEU A 91 2.14 29.60 -5.09
CA LEU A 91 1.71 29.54 -6.49
C LEU A 91 0.18 29.67 -6.62
N TRP A 92 -0.57 28.90 -5.82
CA TRP A 92 -2.04 28.98 -5.73
C TRP A 92 -2.48 30.40 -5.39
N GLN A 93 -1.94 30.97 -4.31
CA GLN A 93 -2.34 32.30 -3.84
C GLN A 93 -2.06 33.38 -4.90
N CYS A 94 -0.91 33.34 -5.56
CA CYS A 94 -0.53 34.31 -6.57
C CYS A 94 -1.39 34.22 -7.83
N LEU A 95 -1.71 33.01 -8.31
CA LEU A 95 -2.58 32.83 -9.47
C LEU A 95 -4.05 33.17 -9.14
N SER A 96 -4.54 32.87 -7.94
CA SER A 96 -5.87 33.30 -7.48
C SER A 96 -5.99 34.82 -7.37
N LEU A 97 -4.96 35.52 -6.88
CA LEU A 97 -4.94 36.99 -6.86
C LEU A 97 -4.84 37.57 -8.29
N THR A 98 -4.10 36.90 -9.17
CA THR A 98 -3.98 37.27 -10.59
C THR A 98 -5.31 37.16 -11.33
N SER A 99 -6.06 36.08 -11.12
CA SER A 99 -7.36 35.92 -11.75
C SER A 99 -8.36 36.98 -11.27
N LEU A 100 -8.37 37.28 -9.96
CA LEU A 100 -9.22 38.32 -9.38
C LEU A 100 -8.89 39.72 -9.89
N THR A 101 -7.61 40.08 -9.99
CA THR A 101 -7.17 41.41 -10.45
C THR A 101 -7.44 41.63 -11.94
N LEU A 102 -7.16 40.63 -12.78
CA LEU A 102 -7.45 40.69 -14.21
C LEU A 102 -8.95 40.66 -14.49
N ALA A 103 -9.72 39.86 -13.77
CA ALA A 103 -11.16 39.83 -13.94
C ALA A 103 -11.82 41.15 -13.54
N ASN A 104 -11.36 41.77 -12.45
CA ASN A 104 -11.86 43.06 -11.97
C ASN A 104 -11.68 44.19 -13.00
N SER A 105 -10.65 44.10 -13.85
CA SER A 105 -10.40 45.08 -14.93
C SER A 105 -11.07 44.71 -16.26
N THR A 106 -11.29 43.42 -16.52
CA THR A 106 -11.76 42.91 -17.82
C THR A 106 -13.29 42.84 -17.93
N PHE A 107 -13.99 42.40 -16.88
CA PHE A 107 -15.42 42.11 -16.97
C PHE A 107 -16.29 43.23 -16.38
N SER A 108 -16.99 43.97 -17.25
CA SER A 108 -17.98 44.99 -16.84
C SER A 108 -19.26 44.38 -16.25
N THR A 109 -19.53 43.10 -16.52
CA THR A 109 -20.67 42.35 -15.97
C THR A 109 -20.61 42.18 -14.45
N LEU A 110 -19.43 42.35 -13.83
CA LEU A 110 -19.22 42.26 -12.39
C LEU A 110 -19.89 43.40 -11.58
N ASP A 111 -20.35 44.48 -12.24
CA ASP A 111 -21.11 45.56 -11.60
C ASP A 111 -22.57 45.20 -11.34
N GLN A 112 -23.08 44.16 -11.98
CA GLN A 112 -24.49 43.80 -11.89
C GLN A 112 -24.74 42.90 -10.69
N HIS A 113 -25.86 43.16 -10.00
CA HIS A 113 -26.30 42.32 -8.91
C HIS A 113 -26.86 41.01 -9.47
N HIS A 114 -26.27 39.88 -9.09
CA HIS A 114 -26.72 38.57 -9.52
C HIS A 114 -27.49 37.86 -8.39
N ASN A 115 -28.62 37.26 -8.74
CA ASN A 115 -29.37 36.42 -7.80
C ASN A 115 -28.48 35.24 -7.35
N GLY A 116 -28.06 35.26 -6.09
CA GLY A 116 -27.17 34.24 -5.51
C GLY A 116 -25.80 34.75 -5.03
N THR A 117 -25.46 36.04 -5.17
CA THR A 117 -24.19 36.62 -4.68
C THR A 117 -24.31 37.40 -3.35
N GLY A 118 -25.40 37.23 -2.59
CA GLY A 118 -25.63 38.01 -1.36
C GLY A 118 -25.83 39.52 -1.61
N ASN A 119 -25.79 40.35 -0.56
CA ASN A 119 -26.11 41.79 -0.64
C ASN A 119 -25.04 42.65 -1.35
N ARG A 120 -23.88 42.09 -1.72
CA ARG A 120 -22.77 42.80 -2.36
C ARG A 120 -22.64 42.40 -3.82
N THR A 121 -22.23 43.34 -4.67
CA THR A 121 -21.89 43.00 -6.06
C THR A 121 -20.64 42.10 -6.12
N PRO A 122 -20.48 41.30 -7.18
CA PRO A 122 -19.24 40.60 -7.47
C PRO A 122 -17.97 41.46 -7.31
N ARG A 123 -17.99 42.67 -7.89
CA ARG A 123 -16.90 43.64 -7.82
C ARG A 123 -16.54 44.03 -6.38
N GLU A 124 -17.55 44.28 -5.56
CA GLU A 124 -17.36 44.63 -4.14
C GLU A 124 -16.77 43.47 -3.33
N GLN A 125 -17.14 42.24 -3.64
CA GLN A 125 -16.57 41.05 -3.00
C GLN A 125 -15.09 40.87 -3.37
N ILE A 126 -14.76 41.00 -4.66
CA ILE A 126 -13.39 40.93 -5.16
C ILE A 126 -12.53 42.03 -4.52
N THR A 127 -13.00 43.28 -4.55
CA THR A 127 -12.26 44.42 -3.98
C THR A 127 -12.05 44.28 -2.47
N SER A 128 -13.09 43.81 -1.75
CA SER A 128 -12.99 43.52 -0.32
C SER A 128 -12.00 42.37 -0.02
N ALA A 129 -11.90 41.36 -0.89
CA ALA A 129 -10.95 40.28 -0.72
C ALA A 129 -9.52 40.75 -1.01
N LEU A 130 -9.29 41.43 -2.15
CA LEU A 130 -7.98 41.97 -2.54
C LEU A 130 -7.39 42.89 -1.46
N SER A 131 -8.21 43.79 -0.92
CA SER A 131 -7.79 44.69 0.17
C SER A 131 -7.38 43.95 1.45
N SER A 132 -7.97 42.80 1.74
CA SER A 132 -7.57 41.97 2.90
C SER A 132 -6.21 41.30 2.73
N PHE A 133 -5.69 41.21 1.51
CA PHE A 133 -4.37 40.69 1.16
C PHE A 133 -3.37 41.78 0.77
N GLY A 134 -3.67 43.06 1.06
CA GLY A 134 -2.76 44.19 0.83
C GLY A 134 -2.74 44.71 -0.61
N VAL A 135 -3.74 44.36 -1.43
CA VAL A 135 -3.93 44.85 -2.79
C VAL A 135 -5.06 45.90 -2.78
N HIS A 136 -4.71 47.18 -2.76
CA HIS A 136 -5.68 48.27 -2.59
C HIS A 136 -6.09 48.91 -3.93
N ASN A 137 -5.16 48.99 -4.87
CA ASN A 137 -5.38 49.49 -6.23
C ASN A 137 -5.03 48.41 -7.27
N GLY A 138 -5.62 48.52 -8.47
CA GLY A 138 -5.30 47.63 -9.60
C GLY A 138 -3.84 47.70 -10.08
N THR A 139 -3.10 48.73 -9.66
CA THR A 139 -1.66 48.90 -9.91
C THR A 139 -0.78 48.28 -8.84
N ASP A 140 -1.33 47.92 -7.68
CA ASP A 140 -0.53 47.42 -6.56
C ASP A 140 -0.12 45.96 -6.78
N PHE A 141 -0.80 45.24 -7.69
CA PHE A 141 -0.53 43.85 -8.03
C PHE A 141 -0.59 43.68 -9.55
N ASP A 142 0.55 43.37 -10.15
CA ASP A 142 0.63 43.14 -11.60
C ASP A 142 0.44 41.65 -11.92
N GLY A 143 -0.81 41.27 -12.17
CA GLY A 143 -1.15 39.91 -12.58
C GLY A 143 -0.53 39.48 -13.91
N LYS A 144 -0.12 40.42 -14.77
CA LYS A 144 0.52 40.09 -16.06
C LYS A 144 1.90 39.49 -15.83
N VAL A 145 2.66 40.04 -14.88
CA VAL A 145 3.99 39.53 -14.52
C VAL A 145 3.88 38.13 -13.94
N VAL A 146 2.90 37.86 -13.07
CA VAL A 146 2.67 36.52 -12.51
C VAL A 146 2.38 35.49 -13.61
N LEU A 147 1.54 35.83 -14.59
CA LEU A 147 1.26 34.98 -15.74
C LEU A 147 2.51 34.74 -16.60
N ASN A 148 3.32 35.79 -16.83
CA ASN A 148 4.56 35.66 -17.58
C ASN A 148 5.55 34.72 -16.87
N LEU A 149 5.80 34.93 -15.57
CA LEU A 149 6.68 34.06 -14.77
C LEU A 149 6.19 32.61 -14.75
N THR A 150 4.88 32.40 -14.63
CA THR A 150 4.28 31.06 -14.68
C THR A 150 4.48 30.41 -16.04
N TYR A 151 4.27 31.15 -17.13
CA TYR A 151 4.49 30.65 -18.48
C TYR A 151 5.97 30.37 -18.77
N GLU A 152 6.89 31.24 -18.35
CA GLU A 152 8.34 31.05 -18.52
C GLU A 152 8.82 29.80 -17.80
N CYS A 153 8.40 29.60 -16.55
CA CYS A 153 8.71 28.39 -15.78
C CYS A 153 8.10 27.13 -16.44
N ALA A 154 6.86 27.19 -16.94
CA ALA A 154 6.24 26.08 -17.66
C ALA A 154 6.95 25.76 -18.99
N ALA A 155 7.32 26.79 -19.76
CA ALA A 155 8.06 26.64 -21.01
C ALA A 155 9.44 26.02 -20.77
N ALA A 156 10.15 26.48 -19.74
CA ALA A 156 11.42 25.88 -19.32
C ALA A 156 11.23 24.43 -18.86
N SER A 157 10.14 24.13 -18.14
CA SER A 157 9.78 22.78 -17.72
C SER A 157 9.57 21.81 -18.90
N CYS A 158 9.09 22.29 -20.05
CA CYS A 158 8.97 21.49 -21.27
C CYS A 158 10.27 21.35 -22.08
N ARG A 159 11.29 22.20 -21.85
CA ARG A 159 12.59 22.09 -22.55
C ARG A 159 13.40 20.91 -22.02
N ASP A 160 13.16 20.52 -20.77
CA ASP A 160 13.76 19.34 -20.16
C ASP A 160 13.04 18.07 -20.64
N THR A 161 13.71 17.30 -21.49
CA THR A 161 13.18 16.05 -22.05
C THR A 161 13.38 14.84 -21.15
N SER A 162 13.94 15.00 -19.94
CA SER A 162 14.17 13.89 -19.00
C SER A 162 12.88 13.22 -18.52
N MET A 163 11.74 13.93 -18.57
CA MET A 163 10.43 13.45 -18.10
C MET A 163 9.47 13.04 -19.24
N GLY A 164 9.97 12.89 -20.47
CA GLY A 164 9.18 12.58 -21.66
C GLY A 164 8.86 13.81 -22.54
N GLU A 165 8.17 13.56 -23.64
CA GLU A 165 7.81 14.59 -24.62
C GLU A 165 6.91 15.67 -24.00
N CYS A 166 7.08 16.93 -24.40
CA CYS A 166 6.29 18.06 -23.91
C CYS A 166 6.04 19.04 -25.03
N SER A 167 4.80 19.53 -25.14
CA SER A 167 4.47 20.60 -26.06
C SER A 167 3.40 21.51 -25.47
N ILE A 168 3.80 22.71 -25.04
CA ILE A 168 2.87 23.78 -24.66
C ILE A 168 2.74 24.81 -25.79
N GLY A 169 1.67 25.61 -25.75
CA GLY A 169 1.44 26.69 -26.70
C GLY A 169 2.57 27.74 -26.66
N GLN A 170 2.95 28.27 -27.83
CA GLN A 170 3.97 29.32 -27.95
C GLN A 170 3.33 30.70 -28.15
N PHE A 171 3.90 31.71 -27.50
CA PHE A 171 3.49 33.10 -27.67
C PHE A 171 4.52 33.91 -28.44
N ASP A 172 4.04 34.91 -29.18
CA ASP A 172 4.90 35.90 -29.83
C ASP A 172 5.64 36.76 -28.79
N PRO A 173 6.86 37.23 -29.10
CA PRO A 173 7.58 38.17 -28.23
C PRO A 173 6.73 39.42 -27.92
N GLY A 174 6.66 39.79 -26.64
CA GLY A 174 5.87 40.95 -26.18
C GLY A 174 4.39 40.66 -25.92
N TYR A 175 3.92 39.41 -26.04
CA TYR A 175 2.53 39.04 -25.70
C TYR A 175 2.12 39.49 -24.29
N PHE A 176 3.00 39.26 -23.31
CA PHE A 176 2.77 39.67 -21.91
C PHE A 176 3.01 41.16 -21.64
N GLU A 177 3.60 41.89 -22.59
CA GLU A 177 3.82 43.34 -22.54
C GLU A 177 2.63 44.13 -23.13
N SER A 178 1.70 43.44 -23.82
CA SER A 178 0.51 44.02 -24.43
C SER A 178 -0.41 44.68 -23.39
N GLU A 179 -1.05 45.79 -23.78
CA GLU A 179 -2.05 46.48 -22.95
C GLU A 179 -3.22 45.55 -22.59
N THR A 180 -3.62 44.66 -23.50
CA THR A 180 -4.70 43.69 -23.30
C THR A 180 -4.18 42.25 -23.39
N ILE A 181 -4.05 41.57 -22.25
CA ILE A 181 -3.70 40.14 -22.19
C ILE A 181 -4.98 39.31 -22.24
N GLN A 182 -5.03 38.33 -23.14
CA GLN A 182 -6.08 37.31 -23.16
C GLN A 182 -5.64 36.14 -22.28
N TRP A 183 -6.05 36.17 -21.01
CA TRP A 183 -5.69 35.13 -20.03
C TRP A 183 -6.08 33.71 -20.51
N ILE A 184 -7.18 33.59 -21.25
CA ILE A 184 -7.67 32.30 -21.78
C ILE A 184 -6.65 31.65 -22.72
N LYS A 185 -5.90 32.44 -23.50
CA LYS A 185 -4.86 31.89 -24.38
C LYS A 185 -3.69 31.33 -23.57
N VAL A 186 -3.29 32.01 -22.49
CA VAL A 186 -2.24 31.52 -21.58
C VAL A 186 -2.64 30.20 -20.97
N TYR A 187 -3.91 30.11 -20.55
CA TYR A 187 -4.51 28.89 -20.05
C TYR A 187 -4.49 27.75 -21.09
N GLU A 188 -5.00 27.99 -22.31
CA GLU A 188 -5.02 26.98 -23.39
C GLU A 188 -3.61 26.52 -23.76
N ALA A 189 -2.62 27.42 -23.66
CA ALA A 189 -1.23 27.06 -23.90
C ALA A 189 -0.66 26.12 -22.82
N LEU A 190 -1.10 26.24 -21.57
CA LEU A 190 -0.65 25.41 -20.44
C LEU A 190 -1.42 24.09 -20.30
N GLU A 191 -2.54 23.93 -21.01
CA GLU A 191 -3.36 22.70 -21.04
C GLU A 191 -2.54 21.40 -21.14
N PRO A 192 -1.66 21.25 -22.15
CA PRO A 192 -0.89 20.02 -22.36
C PRO A 192 0.38 19.89 -21.49
N LEU A 193 0.60 20.72 -20.47
CA LEU A 193 1.86 20.73 -19.70
C LEU A 193 2.20 19.36 -19.06
N CYS A 194 1.19 18.64 -18.62
CA CYS A 194 1.34 17.35 -17.95
C CYS A 194 1.20 16.15 -18.91
N ASP A 195 1.03 16.37 -20.21
CA ASP A 195 0.91 15.30 -21.20
C ASP A 195 2.29 14.70 -21.51
N GLY A 196 2.30 13.44 -21.95
CA GLY A 196 3.51 12.78 -22.44
C GLY A 196 4.53 12.47 -21.35
N LEU A 197 4.07 12.27 -20.10
CA LEU A 197 4.94 11.96 -18.99
C LEU A 197 5.47 10.52 -19.09
N GLU A 198 6.78 10.38 -19.20
CA GLU A 198 7.44 9.10 -19.00
C GLU A 198 7.66 8.85 -17.51
N SER A 199 7.39 7.61 -17.10
CA SER A 199 7.59 7.16 -15.73
C SER A 199 7.93 5.69 -15.72
N ASP A 200 8.82 5.31 -14.81
CA ASP A 200 9.24 3.94 -14.61
C ASP A 200 9.33 3.65 -13.11
N ILE A 201 9.06 2.40 -12.75
CA ILE A 201 9.24 1.92 -11.38
C ILE A 201 10.71 1.60 -11.18
N ASN A 202 11.28 2.05 -10.07
CA ASN A 202 12.66 1.73 -9.75
C ASN A 202 12.84 0.21 -9.55
N ILE A 203 13.75 -0.36 -10.34
CA ILE A 203 14.09 -1.78 -10.32
C ILE A 203 14.64 -2.27 -8.97
N ASP A 204 15.18 -1.38 -8.14
CA ASP A 204 15.64 -1.71 -6.80
C ASP A 204 14.47 -1.86 -5.80
N ILE A 205 13.31 -1.26 -6.11
CA ILE A 205 12.09 -1.35 -5.29
C ILE A 205 11.27 -2.57 -5.72
N ALA A 206 10.83 -2.60 -6.98
CA ALA A 206 9.94 -3.63 -7.50
C ALA A 206 10.54 -4.38 -8.70
N GLY A 207 11.84 -4.65 -8.63
CA GLY A 207 12.53 -5.40 -9.66
C GLY A 207 12.01 -6.83 -9.82
N PRO A 208 12.26 -7.44 -10.98
CA PRO A 208 11.80 -8.79 -11.28
C PRO A 208 12.35 -9.84 -10.30
N GLY A 209 13.56 -9.65 -9.76
CA GLY A 209 14.13 -10.55 -8.75
C GLY A 209 13.28 -10.62 -7.48
N VAL A 210 12.91 -9.47 -6.92
CA VAL A 210 12.06 -9.38 -5.71
C VAL A 210 10.72 -10.07 -5.95
N LEU A 211 10.07 -9.79 -7.09
CA LEU A 211 8.80 -10.42 -7.47
C LEU A 211 8.92 -11.95 -7.61
N ILE A 212 9.96 -12.46 -8.29
CA ILE A 212 10.22 -13.90 -8.42
C ILE A 212 10.36 -14.54 -7.03
N THR A 213 11.06 -13.90 -6.11
CA THR A 213 11.24 -14.41 -4.74
C THR A 213 9.90 -14.48 -3.99
N TYR A 214 9.06 -13.44 -4.06
CA TYR A 214 7.70 -13.44 -3.48
C TYR A 214 6.81 -14.54 -4.07
N ILE A 215 6.86 -14.76 -5.38
CA ILE A 215 6.09 -15.82 -6.06
C ILE A 215 6.58 -17.20 -5.62
N THR A 216 7.91 -17.39 -5.58
CA THR A 216 8.52 -18.68 -5.22
C THR A 216 8.18 -19.07 -3.79
N GLN A 217 8.28 -18.15 -2.82
CA GLN A 217 7.86 -18.44 -1.44
C GLN A 217 6.36 -18.71 -1.33
N THR A 218 5.53 -17.98 -2.07
CA THR A 218 4.07 -18.17 -2.07
C THR A 218 3.73 -19.57 -2.59
N ALA A 219 4.33 -19.98 -3.71
CA ALA A 219 4.13 -21.31 -4.27
C ALA A 219 4.54 -22.42 -3.29
N MET A 220 5.68 -22.25 -2.61
CA MET A 220 6.16 -23.20 -1.60
C MET A 220 5.24 -23.31 -0.38
N VAL A 221 4.72 -22.20 0.13
CA VAL A 221 3.77 -22.22 1.25
C VAL A 221 2.43 -22.82 0.84
N VAL A 222 1.91 -22.46 -0.34
CA VAL A 222 0.66 -23.04 -0.89
C VAL A 222 0.82 -24.56 -1.08
N PHE A 223 1.97 -25.02 -1.55
CA PHE A 223 2.27 -26.45 -1.65
C PHE A 223 2.19 -27.14 -0.28
N ALA A 224 2.87 -26.62 0.75
CA ALA A 224 2.83 -27.19 2.09
C ALA A 224 1.41 -27.15 2.69
N TRP A 225 0.71 -26.04 2.49
CA TRP A 225 -0.67 -25.85 2.93
C TRP A 225 -1.62 -26.88 2.31
N LEU A 226 -1.57 -27.05 0.97
CA LEU A 226 -2.36 -28.03 0.23
C LEU A 226 -2.07 -29.45 0.74
N PHE A 227 -0.79 -29.77 0.96
CA PHE A 227 -0.38 -31.07 1.47
C PHE A 227 -1.07 -31.40 2.80
N PHE A 228 -1.04 -30.49 3.77
CA PHE A 228 -1.69 -30.70 5.07
C PHE A 228 -3.22 -30.60 5.02
N LEU A 229 -3.78 -29.79 4.11
CA LEU A 229 -5.22 -29.74 3.87
C LEU A 229 -5.73 -31.10 3.40
N LEU A 230 -5.06 -31.69 2.40
CA LEU A 230 -5.44 -32.98 1.82
C LEU A 230 -5.39 -34.10 2.87
N LEU A 231 -4.35 -34.12 3.71
CA LEU A 231 -4.26 -35.09 4.82
C LEU A 231 -5.44 -34.96 5.80
N LYS A 232 -5.83 -33.74 6.16
CA LYS A 232 -6.96 -33.48 7.07
C LYS A 232 -8.31 -33.87 6.46
N VAL A 233 -8.55 -33.49 5.20
CA VAL A 233 -9.79 -33.83 4.47
C VAL A 233 -9.92 -35.34 4.35
N ASN A 234 -8.84 -36.04 4.05
CA ASN A 234 -8.85 -37.50 3.97
C ASN A 234 -9.18 -38.17 5.32
N LYS A 235 -8.59 -37.70 6.43
CA LYS A 235 -8.96 -38.19 7.77
C LYS A 235 -10.44 -37.97 8.06
N PHE A 236 -10.98 -36.80 7.70
CA PHE A 236 -12.39 -36.48 7.88
C PHE A 236 -13.29 -37.40 7.07
N ILE A 237 -12.99 -37.59 5.78
CA ILE A 237 -13.73 -38.50 4.90
C ILE A 237 -13.71 -39.92 5.47
N ASN A 238 -12.53 -40.46 5.80
CA ASN A 238 -12.38 -41.80 6.35
C ASN A 238 -13.19 -41.98 7.64
N THR A 239 -13.13 -41.00 8.54
CA THR A 239 -13.90 -41.01 9.81
C THR A 239 -15.39 -40.98 9.55
N SER A 240 -15.87 -40.10 8.65
CA SER A 240 -17.29 -40.02 8.29
C SER A 240 -17.79 -41.28 7.58
N THR A 241 -17.02 -41.89 6.68
CA THR A 241 -17.37 -43.19 6.09
C THR A 241 -17.39 -44.30 7.13
N SER A 242 -16.48 -44.30 8.11
CA SER A 242 -16.48 -45.28 9.20
C SER A 242 -17.72 -45.13 10.10
N ILE A 243 -18.13 -43.89 10.39
CA ILE A 243 -19.33 -43.61 11.20
C ILE A 243 -20.60 -43.94 10.41
N PHE A 244 -20.67 -43.56 9.13
CA PHE A 244 -21.78 -43.87 8.24
C PHE A 244 -21.94 -45.39 8.05
N THR A 245 -20.85 -46.10 7.78
CA THR A 245 -20.90 -47.57 7.71
C THR A 245 -21.30 -48.20 9.04
N HIS A 246 -20.87 -47.67 10.19
CA HIS A 246 -21.30 -48.19 11.48
C HIS A 246 -22.79 -47.90 11.79
N LEU A 247 -23.32 -46.74 11.39
CA LEU A 247 -24.71 -46.35 11.59
C LEU A 247 -25.68 -47.11 10.66
N PHE A 248 -25.25 -47.39 9.43
CA PHE A 248 -26.08 -48.02 8.40
C PHE A 248 -25.82 -49.54 8.22
N ARG A 249 -24.78 -50.12 8.85
CA ARG A 249 -24.54 -51.58 8.88
C ARG A 249 -25.39 -52.27 9.94
N LYS A 250 -26.70 -52.19 9.76
CA LYS A 250 -27.70 -53.00 10.49
C LYS A 250 -28.54 -53.84 9.51
N ARG A 251 -27.92 -54.46 8.49
CA ARG A 251 -28.49 -55.65 7.80
C ARG A 251 -27.44 -56.39 6.94
N ASN A 252 -27.13 -57.61 7.39
CA ASN A 252 -26.40 -58.74 6.77
C ASN A 252 -24.94 -58.60 6.29
N PRO A 253 -24.05 -59.57 6.68
CA PRO A 253 -22.66 -59.63 6.25
C PRO A 253 -22.49 -60.51 4.98
N GLY A 254 -21.62 -60.08 4.07
CA GLY A 254 -21.10 -60.84 2.93
C GLY A 254 -19.72 -60.29 2.53
N PRO A 255 -18.76 -61.11 2.09
CA PRO A 255 -17.37 -60.95 2.48
C PRO A 255 -16.51 -60.10 1.54
N ASN A 256 -15.57 -59.37 2.15
CA ASN A 256 -14.18 -59.16 1.69
C ASN A 256 -13.91 -58.61 0.27
N LEU A 257 -14.42 -57.42 -0.05
CA LEU A 257 -13.83 -56.65 -1.17
C LEU A 257 -13.52 -55.17 -0.87
N LEU A 258 -13.85 -54.69 0.34
CA LEU A 258 -13.65 -53.28 0.75
C LEU A 258 -12.90 -53.13 2.08
N THR A 259 -12.38 -54.21 2.67
CA THR A 259 -11.82 -54.19 4.03
C THR A 259 -10.31 -53.89 4.12
N HIS A 260 -9.64 -53.46 3.04
CA HIS A 260 -8.24 -53.06 3.16
C HIS A 260 -7.74 -52.01 2.16
N ARG A 261 -8.58 -51.05 1.74
CA ARG A 261 -8.07 -49.80 1.16
C ARG A 261 -7.76 -48.83 2.30
N VAL A 262 -6.64 -49.05 2.98
CA VAL A 262 -5.93 -47.95 3.65
C VAL A 262 -5.70 -46.92 2.57
N SER A 263 -6.39 -45.78 2.64
CA SER A 263 -6.27 -44.72 1.64
C SER A 263 -4.78 -44.42 1.42
N GLY A 264 -4.32 -44.27 0.17
CA GLY A 264 -2.90 -44.02 -0.12
C GLY A 264 -2.33 -42.82 0.67
N LEU A 265 -3.19 -41.89 1.07
CA LEU A 265 -2.89 -40.75 1.94
C LEU A 265 -2.62 -41.12 3.41
N GLU A 266 -3.28 -42.13 3.97
CA GLU A 266 -3.03 -42.60 5.34
C GLU A 266 -1.68 -43.34 5.43
N ARG A 267 -1.25 -43.95 4.32
CA ARG A 267 0.12 -44.44 4.14
C ARG A 267 1.10 -43.28 3.96
N LEU A 268 0.71 -42.22 3.23
CA LEU A 268 1.50 -40.99 3.01
C LEU A 268 1.82 -40.25 4.32
N GLU A 269 0.85 -40.18 5.24
CA GLU A 269 1.04 -39.58 6.57
C GLU A 269 2.12 -40.30 7.39
N ARG A 270 2.21 -41.63 7.26
CA ARG A 270 3.26 -42.44 7.89
C ARG A 270 4.58 -42.46 7.12
N THR A 271 4.64 -41.89 5.92
CA THR A 271 5.88 -41.86 5.12
C THR A 271 6.82 -40.74 5.53
N ASN A 272 8.08 -40.90 5.11
CA ASN A 272 9.11 -39.87 5.19
C ASN A 272 8.67 -38.54 4.57
N LEU A 273 7.75 -38.55 3.59
CA LEU A 273 7.28 -37.34 2.91
C LEU A 273 6.54 -36.40 3.86
N ALA A 274 5.63 -36.92 4.70
CA ALA A 274 4.91 -36.07 5.64
C ALA A 274 5.85 -35.41 6.65
N HIS A 275 6.83 -36.16 7.15
CA HIS A 275 7.83 -35.66 8.08
C HIS A 275 8.78 -34.66 7.40
N ALA A 276 9.19 -34.93 6.15
CA ALA A 276 10.00 -34.02 5.35
C ALA A 276 9.25 -32.71 5.05
N THR A 277 7.95 -32.78 4.73
CA THR A 277 7.11 -31.59 4.48
C THR A 277 6.91 -30.78 5.76
N SER A 278 6.76 -31.43 6.93
CA SER A 278 6.73 -30.76 8.23
C SER A 278 8.02 -29.98 8.50
N THR A 279 9.19 -30.58 8.29
CA THR A 279 10.49 -29.90 8.42
C THR A 279 10.64 -28.77 7.41
N PHE A 280 10.28 -29.02 6.15
CA PHE A 280 10.32 -28.02 5.10
C PHE A 280 9.46 -26.81 5.45
N LEU A 281 8.24 -27.02 5.94
CA LEU A 281 7.35 -25.93 6.33
C LEU A 281 7.96 -25.07 7.45
N ALA A 282 8.60 -25.69 8.45
CA ALA A 282 9.30 -24.97 9.51
C ALA A 282 10.48 -24.14 9.00
N GLU A 283 11.37 -24.73 8.21
CA GLU A 283 12.53 -24.03 7.64
C GLU A 283 12.12 -22.95 6.62
N LEU A 284 11.09 -23.23 5.82
CA LEU A 284 10.50 -22.29 4.87
C LEU A 284 9.93 -21.08 5.59
N HIS A 285 9.15 -21.29 6.66
CA HIS A 285 8.51 -20.20 7.41
C HIS A 285 9.55 -19.30 8.07
N GLU A 286 10.61 -19.89 8.64
CA GLU A 286 11.75 -19.14 9.17
C GLU A 286 12.43 -18.29 8.10
N ALA A 287 12.83 -18.91 6.98
CA ALA A 287 13.48 -18.22 5.87
C ALA A 287 12.59 -17.11 5.27
N GLN A 288 11.29 -17.38 5.12
CA GLN A 288 10.30 -16.42 4.64
C GLN A 288 10.17 -15.22 5.57
N CYS A 289 10.08 -15.43 6.89
CA CYS A 289 9.98 -14.32 7.83
C CYS A 289 11.24 -13.44 7.77
N PHE A 290 12.44 -14.02 7.76
CA PHE A 290 13.68 -13.24 7.66
C PHE A 290 13.81 -12.50 6.32
N PHE A 291 13.41 -13.14 5.23
CA PHE A 291 13.40 -12.52 3.91
C PHE A 291 12.47 -11.29 3.89
N VAL A 292 11.22 -11.46 4.34
CA VAL A 292 10.26 -10.36 4.40
C VAL A 292 10.79 -9.25 5.31
N VAL A 293 11.25 -9.56 6.53
CA VAL A 293 11.85 -8.56 7.43
C VAL A 293 12.95 -7.75 6.75
N ALA A 294 13.86 -8.39 6.01
CA ALA A 294 14.95 -7.71 5.32
C ALA A 294 14.43 -6.77 4.22
N ILE A 295 13.45 -7.22 3.43
CA ILE A 295 12.82 -6.39 2.39
C ILE A 295 12.07 -5.22 3.02
N GLU A 296 11.24 -5.44 4.05
CA GLU A 296 10.48 -4.37 4.69
C GLU A 296 11.40 -3.28 5.28
N ILE A 297 12.54 -3.66 5.89
CA ILE A 297 13.53 -2.69 6.38
C ILE A 297 14.10 -1.87 5.21
N ALA A 298 14.41 -2.50 4.08
CA ALA A 298 14.90 -1.81 2.89
C ALA A 298 13.84 -0.84 2.32
N LEU A 299 12.58 -1.27 2.23
CA LEU A 299 11.47 -0.45 1.73
C LEU A 299 11.12 0.72 2.65
N ILE A 300 11.17 0.54 3.97
CA ILE A 300 11.03 1.63 4.96
C ILE A 300 12.15 2.66 4.78
N ASN A 301 13.40 2.19 4.63
CA ASN A 301 14.54 3.08 4.40
C ASN A 301 14.39 3.82 3.06
N ALA A 302 13.94 3.17 1.99
CA ALA A 302 13.70 3.82 0.70
C ALA A 302 12.59 4.88 0.77
N SER A 303 11.47 4.56 1.44
CA SER A 303 10.29 5.43 1.52
C SER A 303 10.45 6.63 2.45
N SER A 304 11.48 6.64 3.30
CA SER A 304 11.78 7.71 4.25
C SER A 304 12.78 8.75 3.72
N ARG A 305 13.36 8.52 2.54
CA ARG A 305 14.36 9.39 1.90
C ARG A 305 13.72 10.31 0.85
N SER A 306 14.51 11.22 0.28
CA SER A 306 14.09 12.10 -0.82
C SER A 306 13.82 11.32 -2.10
N ALA A 307 13.11 11.94 -3.06
CA ALA A 307 12.77 11.32 -4.35
C ALA A 307 14.01 10.87 -5.14
N ILE A 308 15.12 11.59 -4.97
CA ILE A 308 16.43 11.25 -5.54
C ILE A 308 16.88 9.83 -5.13
N PHE A 309 16.64 9.43 -3.88
CA PHE A 309 17.08 8.11 -3.40
C PHE A 309 16.33 6.96 -4.09
N THR A 310 15.07 7.19 -4.45
CA THR A 310 14.26 6.23 -5.19
C THR A 310 14.37 6.41 -6.69
N GLY A 311 15.24 7.31 -7.18
CA GLY A 311 15.43 7.59 -8.61
C GLY A 311 14.16 8.08 -9.30
N ALA A 312 13.25 8.73 -8.57
CA ALA A 312 12.01 9.25 -9.14
C ALA A 312 12.24 10.68 -9.64
N ASP A 313 12.01 10.90 -10.93
CA ASP A 313 12.19 12.23 -11.56
C ASP A 313 10.93 13.09 -11.48
N ASN A 314 9.76 12.48 -11.32
CA ASN A 314 8.47 13.16 -11.19
C ASN A 314 7.58 12.48 -10.16
N TRP A 315 6.50 13.16 -9.77
CA TRP A 315 5.55 12.68 -8.78
C TRP A 315 4.87 11.38 -9.22
N GLN A 316 4.58 11.21 -10.50
CA GLN A 316 4.02 9.96 -11.04
C GLN A 316 4.94 8.75 -10.77
N SER A 317 6.24 8.88 -11.06
CA SER A 317 7.23 7.82 -10.79
C SER A 317 7.36 7.54 -9.28
N LEU A 318 7.34 8.58 -8.46
CA LEU A 318 7.38 8.42 -7.00
C LEU A 318 6.11 7.75 -6.45
N LEU A 319 4.93 8.13 -6.97
CA LEU A 319 3.65 7.51 -6.63
C LEU A 319 3.69 6.01 -6.94
N TRP A 320 4.13 5.62 -8.14
CA TRP A 320 4.22 4.22 -8.53
C TRP A 320 5.23 3.43 -7.69
N ASN A 321 6.37 4.03 -7.32
CA ASN A 321 7.32 3.43 -6.40
C ASN A 321 6.67 3.16 -5.03
N ARG A 322 5.88 4.11 -4.51
CA ARG A 322 5.20 3.98 -3.22
C ARG A 322 4.05 2.96 -3.25
N ASP A 323 3.26 2.95 -4.31
CA ASP A 323 2.23 1.92 -4.52
C ASP A 323 2.85 0.52 -4.61
N SER A 324 4.00 0.42 -5.28
CA SER A 324 4.76 -0.82 -5.36
C SER A 324 5.25 -1.28 -3.98
N VAL A 325 5.71 -0.36 -3.12
CA VAL A 325 6.07 -0.68 -1.73
C VAL A 325 4.88 -1.25 -0.96
N GLN A 326 3.71 -0.60 -1.01
CA GLN A 326 2.50 -1.08 -0.33
C GLN A 326 2.09 -2.47 -0.82
N PHE A 327 2.15 -2.68 -2.14
CA PHE A 327 1.85 -3.95 -2.77
C PHE A 327 2.82 -5.07 -2.35
N LEU A 328 4.14 -4.80 -2.32
CA LEU A 328 5.15 -5.77 -1.88
C LEU A 328 4.98 -6.15 -0.40
N ALA A 329 4.67 -5.17 0.45
CA ALA A 329 4.37 -5.41 1.87
C ALA A 329 3.14 -6.33 2.03
N GLY A 330 2.08 -6.10 1.26
CA GLY A 330 0.89 -6.96 1.23
C GLY A 330 1.18 -8.37 0.71
N MET A 331 1.97 -8.49 -0.35
CA MET A 331 2.37 -9.78 -0.93
C MET A 331 3.18 -10.65 0.03
N GLY A 332 4.00 -10.06 0.90
CA GLY A 332 4.74 -10.80 1.92
C GLY A 332 3.89 -11.30 3.08
N ALA A 333 2.87 -10.54 3.44
CA ALA A 333 2.07 -10.80 4.62
C ALA A 333 1.17 -12.04 4.51
N TRP A 334 0.46 -12.23 3.38
CA TRP A 334 -0.47 -13.36 3.22
C TRP A 334 0.21 -14.74 3.26
N PRO A 335 1.33 -14.97 2.57
CA PRO A 335 2.07 -16.23 2.66
C PRO A 335 2.55 -16.53 4.09
N ILE A 336 2.98 -15.52 4.85
CA ILE A 336 3.37 -15.71 6.26
C ILE A 336 2.18 -16.17 7.10
N ILE A 337 1.00 -15.55 6.93
CA ILE A 337 -0.21 -15.97 7.65
C ILE A 337 -0.58 -17.41 7.28
N LEU A 338 -0.55 -17.74 5.97
CA LEU A 338 -0.84 -19.10 5.50
C LEU A 338 0.18 -20.12 6.02
N GLY A 339 1.45 -19.75 6.09
CA GLY A 339 2.54 -20.55 6.67
C GLY A 339 2.32 -20.79 8.16
N GLN A 340 1.96 -19.76 8.92
CA GLN A 340 1.68 -19.87 10.36
C GLN A 340 0.44 -20.73 10.64
N ILE A 341 -0.62 -20.62 9.83
CA ILE A 341 -1.80 -21.49 9.90
C ILE A 341 -1.41 -22.95 9.57
N SER A 342 -0.56 -23.14 8.57
CA SER A 342 -0.07 -24.46 8.16
C SER A 342 0.80 -25.10 9.25
N LEU A 343 1.67 -24.32 9.91
CA LEU A 343 2.49 -24.79 11.03
C LEU A 343 1.60 -25.29 12.17
N ARG A 344 0.54 -24.54 12.47
CA ARG A 344 -0.43 -24.94 13.48
C ARG A 344 -1.18 -26.23 13.10
N ARG A 345 -1.55 -26.37 11.82
CA ARG A 345 -2.17 -27.60 11.31
C ARG A 345 -1.23 -28.80 11.39
N ALA A 346 0.07 -28.58 11.23
CA ALA A 346 1.11 -29.59 11.36
C ALA A 346 1.54 -29.84 12.82
N GLU A 347 0.88 -29.19 13.80
CA GLU A 347 1.23 -29.28 15.24
C GLU A 347 2.67 -28.81 15.55
N LEU A 348 3.19 -27.91 14.71
CA LEU A 348 4.50 -27.26 14.85
C LEU A 348 4.37 -25.81 15.34
N ASP A 349 3.26 -25.46 16.01
CA ASP A 349 3.04 -24.12 16.50
C ASP A 349 4.00 -23.82 17.66
N SER A 350 5.06 -23.08 17.39
CA SER A 350 6.00 -22.56 18.39
C SER A 350 5.79 -21.06 18.58
N MET A 351 6.08 -20.56 19.79
CA MET A 351 6.14 -19.12 20.05
C MET A 351 7.20 -18.44 19.18
N TYR A 352 8.28 -19.16 18.87
CA TYR A 352 9.34 -18.67 18.01
C TYR A 352 8.83 -18.23 16.62
N TYR A 353 8.13 -19.11 15.90
CA TYR A 353 7.57 -18.80 14.58
C TYR A 353 6.50 -17.71 14.64
N LEU A 354 5.72 -17.66 15.72
CA LEU A 354 4.70 -16.64 15.90
C LEU A 354 5.32 -15.25 16.15
N ILE A 355 6.43 -15.18 16.91
CA ILE A 355 7.21 -13.95 17.11
C ILE A 355 7.82 -13.48 15.79
N LEU A 356 8.43 -14.38 15.01
CA LEU A 356 8.97 -14.04 13.70
C LEU A 356 7.90 -13.52 12.75
N SER A 357 6.74 -14.18 12.70
CA SER A 357 5.59 -13.74 11.90
C SER A 357 5.10 -12.36 12.35
N THR A 358 5.07 -12.11 13.65
CA THR A 358 4.67 -10.82 14.23
C THR A 358 5.63 -9.72 13.81
N LEU A 359 6.93 -9.96 13.89
CA LEU A 359 7.94 -9.00 13.49
C LEU A 359 7.81 -8.66 12.00
N ALA A 360 7.70 -9.68 11.14
CA ALA A 360 7.55 -9.49 9.70
C ALA A 360 6.27 -8.72 9.34
N LEU A 361 5.12 -9.09 9.92
CA LEU A 361 3.84 -8.43 9.66
C LEU A 361 3.77 -7.00 10.23
N ALA A 362 4.38 -6.76 11.39
CA ALA A 362 4.49 -5.42 11.95
C ALA A 362 5.32 -4.52 11.05
N LEU A 363 6.46 -5.00 10.56
CA LEU A 363 7.30 -4.25 9.62
C LEU A 363 6.61 -4.02 8.27
N ALA A 364 5.91 -5.02 7.73
CA ALA A 364 5.10 -4.85 6.51
C ALA A 364 4.03 -3.77 6.71
N GLY A 365 3.43 -3.73 7.90
CA GLY A 365 2.49 -2.68 8.26
C GLY A 365 3.12 -1.29 8.30
N VAL A 366 4.29 -1.17 8.92
CA VAL A 366 5.05 0.09 8.97
C VAL A 366 5.53 0.51 7.57
N ALA A 367 5.96 -0.43 6.72
CA ALA A 367 6.35 -0.15 5.35
C ALA A 367 5.19 0.41 4.53
N ALA A 368 4.02 -0.23 4.62
CA ALA A 368 2.80 0.23 3.95
C ALA A 368 2.37 1.63 4.44
N ASP A 369 2.39 1.87 5.76
CA ASP A 369 2.08 3.19 6.33
C ASP A 369 3.10 4.27 5.92
N THR A 370 4.39 3.94 5.93
CA THR A 370 5.46 4.84 5.50
C THR A 370 5.35 5.18 4.02
N ALA A 371 4.81 4.27 3.21
CA ALA A 371 4.54 4.45 1.78
C ALA A 371 3.17 5.07 1.47
N ALA A 372 2.31 5.29 2.47
CA ALA A 372 1.00 5.93 2.28
C ALA A 372 1.15 7.36 1.73
N ASN A 373 0.14 7.85 1.01
CA ASN A 373 0.21 9.13 0.29
C ASN A 373 0.60 10.29 1.22
N PRO A 374 1.79 10.90 1.01
CA PRO A 374 2.25 12.03 1.80
C PRO A 374 1.40 13.27 1.50
N ASP A 375 1.41 14.20 2.43
CA ASP A 375 0.83 15.52 2.23
C ASP A 375 1.60 16.30 1.13
N PRO A 376 0.95 17.22 0.42
CA PRO A 376 1.59 17.99 -0.66
C PRO A 376 2.80 18.81 -0.20
N ASP A 377 2.77 19.36 1.02
CA ASP A 377 3.90 20.11 1.58
C ASP A 377 5.15 19.20 1.70
N ARG A 378 4.95 17.95 2.10
CA ARG A 378 6.01 16.93 2.13
C ARG A 378 6.47 16.52 0.74
N ILE A 379 5.58 16.45 -0.27
CA ILE A 379 5.96 16.14 -1.65
C ILE A 379 6.87 17.24 -2.22
N TYR A 380 6.51 18.51 -2.06
CA TYR A 380 7.35 19.64 -2.48
C TYR A 380 8.74 19.60 -1.82
N LYS A 381 8.80 19.25 -0.52
CA LYS A 381 10.07 19.04 0.19
C LYS A 381 10.87 17.84 -0.33
N MET A 382 10.22 16.78 -0.79
CA MET A 382 10.90 15.58 -1.30
C MET A 382 11.63 15.82 -2.63
N PHE A 383 11.14 16.75 -3.43
CA PHE A 383 11.73 17.16 -4.73
C PHE A 383 12.60 18.41 -4.62
N GLN A 384 12.73 19.01 -3.44
CA GLN A 384 13.56 20.20 -3.26
C GLN A 384 15.03 19.91 -3.64
N GLY A 385 15.58 20.72 -4.55
CA GLY A 385 16.93 20.54 -5.07
C GLY A 385 17.06 19.54 -6.22
N GLN A 386 15.94 19.02 -6.74
CA GLN A 386 15.88 18.20 -7.96
C GLN A 386 15.14 18.96 -9.05
N ASN A 387 15.51 18.76 -10.32
CA ASN A 387 14.89 19.38 -11.50
C ASN A 387 14.77 20.91 -11.39
N THR A 388 15.74 21.56 -10.75
CA THR A 388 15.66 22.99 -10.45
C THR A 388 15.90 23.82 -11.69
N LEU A 389 15.03 24.79 -11.95
CA LEU A 389 15.10 25.68 -13.10
C LEU A 389 15.29 27.13 -12.66
N GLU A 390 16.12 27.88 -13.38
CA GLU A 390 16.36 29.30 -13.08
C GLU A 390 15.08 30.13 -13.31
N GLU A 391 14.32 29.81 -14.35
CA GLU A 391 13.03 30.43 -14.67
C GLU A 391 11.98 30.20 -13.58
N CYS A 392 12.12 29.11 -12.83
CA CYS A 392 11.28 28.80 -11.67
C CYS A 392 11.91 29.29 -10.34
N GLY A 393 12.89 30.20 -10.39
CA GLY A 393 13.52 30.77 -9.20
C GLY A 393 14.44 29.79 -8.44
N GLY A 394 14.95 28.76 -9.09
CA GLY A 394 15.76 27.70 -8.47
C GLY A 394 14.92 26.60 -7.81
N HIS A 395 13.60 26.60 -8.00
CA HIS A 395 12.69 25.56 -7.54
C HIS A 395 12.48 24.48 -8.62
N PRO A 396 11.96 23.29 -8.24
CA PRO A 396 11.69 22.21 -9.19
C PRO A 396 10.75 22.62 -10.33
N SER A 397 11.00 22.09 -11.53
CA SER A 397 10.13 22.15 -12.70
C SER A 397 8.67 21.83 -12.35
N LEU A 398 7.71 22.54 -12.96
CA LEU A 398 6.27 22.28 -12.74
C LEU A 398 5.88 20.86 -13.14
N ARG A 399 6.53 20.29 -14.16
CA ARG A 399 6.29 18.91 -14.61
C ARG A 399 6.66 17.87 -13.55
N THR A 400 7.55 18.22 -12.60
CA THR A 400 7.87 17.34 -11.46
C THR A 400 6.62 16.97 -10.66
N PHE A 401 5.60 17.85 -10.63
CA PHE A 401 4.39 17.64 -9.83
C PHE A 401 3.20 17.10 -10.63
N CYS A 402 3.36 16.88 -11.94
CA CYS A 402 2.34 16.32 -12.82
C CYS A 402 2.13 14.80 -12.59
N VAL A 403 0.90 14.35 -12.86
CA VAL A 403 0.49 12.94 -12.95
C VAL A 403 -0.56 12.82 -14.04
N GLU A 404 -0.26 12.03 -15.06
CA GLU A 404 -1.14 11.72 -16.19
C GLU A 404 -1.91 10.42 -15.92
N GLU A 405 -1.23 9.36 -15.47
CA GLU A 405 -1.83 8.06 -15.20
C GLU A 405 -1.96 7.79 -13.69
N ARG A 406 -3.18 7.98 -13.18
CA ARG A 406 -3.50 7.84 -11.75
C ARG A 406 -3.74 6.40 -11.30
N GLU A 407 -4.21 5.53 -12.19
CA GLU A 407 -4.63 4.17 -11.81
C GLU A 407 -3.51 3.16 -11.99
N SER A 408 -2.67 3.03 -10.97
CA SER A 408 -1.74 1.91 -10.87
C SER A 408 -2.51 0.61 -10.62
N ILE A 409 -2.23 -0.42 -11.41
CA ILE A 409 -2.84 -1.76 -11.25
C ILE A 409 -2.63 -2.33 -9.82
N TYR A 410 -1.59 -1.87 -9.12
CA TYR A 410 -1.22 -2.30 -7.77
C TYR A 410 -2.21 -1.80 -6.69
N TRP A 411 -2.82 -0.64 -6.89
CA TRP A 411 -3.79 -0.04 -5.96
C TRP A 411 -4.98 -0.96 -5.68
N TYR A 412 -5.42 -1.68 -6.71
CA TYR A 412 -6.56 -2.58 -6.64
C TYR A 412 -6.25 -3.89 -5.92
N VAL A 413 -4.98 -4.30 -5.84
CA VAL A 413 -4.59 -5.63 -5.34
C VAL A 413 -4.58 -5.69 -3.81
N PHE A 414 -3.95 -4.70 -3.19
CA PHE A 414 -3.80 -4.62 -1.73
C PHE A 414 -4.08 -3.19 -1.26
N PRO A 415 -5.35 -2.84 -1.02
CA PRO A 415 -5.68 -1.53 -0.47
C PRO A 415 -5.04 -1.38 0.91
N ALA A 416 -4.62 -0.16 1.27
CA ALA A 416 -3.95 0.14 2.54
C ALA A 416 -4.71 -0.41 3.78
N GLY A 417 -6.04 -0.46 3.74
CA GLY A 417 -6.86 -1.02 4.82
C GLY A 417 -6.71 -2.53 5.06
N SER A 418 -6.11 -3.28 4.13
CA SER A 418 -5.83 -4.72 4.30
C SER A 418 -4.89 -5.01 5.48
N ILE A 419 -4.09 -4.04 5.91
CA ILE A 419 -3.23 -4.11 7.09
C ILE A 419 -3.99 -4.48 8.38
N TYR A 420 -5.20 -3.95 8.56
CA TYR A 420 -6.01 -4.20 9.75
C TYR A 420 -6.50 -5.64 9.79
N ALA A 421 -6.75 -6.24 8.62
CA ALA A 421 -7.08 -7.65 8.53
C ALA A 421 -5.89 -8.51 9.00
N PHE A 422 -4.65 -8.18 8.58
CA PHE A 422 -3.44 -8.87 9.06
C PHE A 422 -3.29 -8.82 10.57
N LEU A 423 -3.42 -7.63 11.16
CA LEU A 423 -3.30 -7.43 12.60
C LEU A 423 -4.38 -8.18 13.38
N GLY A 424 -5.62 -8.17 12.89
CA GLY A 424 -6.72 -8.94 13.47
C GLY A 424 -6.45 -10.44 13.45
N LEU A 425 -5.95 -10.97 12.33
CA LEU A 425 -5.59 -12.38 12.19
C LEU A 425 -4.42 -12.78 13.09
N LEU A 426 -3.40 -11.94 13.16
CA LEU A 426 -2.26 -12.13 14.06
C LEU A 426 -2.72 -12.17 15.53
N ALA A 427 -3.63 -11.28 15.92
CA ALA A 427 -4.21 -11.26 17.26
C ALA A 427 -4.98 -12.56 17.56
N ILE A 428 -5.74 -13.09 16.59
CA ILE A 428 -6.42 -14.39 16.73
C ILE A 428 -5.41 -15.53 16.92
N LEU A 429 -4.30 -15.53 16.17
CA LEU A 429 -3.25 -16.54 16.29
C LEU A 429 -2.55 -16.48 17.66
N TRP A 430 -2.22 -15.28 18.14
CA TRP A 430 -1.69 -15.06 19.50
C TRP A 430 -2.65 -15.49 20.58
N TRP A 431 -3.90 -15.05 20.49
CA TRP A 431 -4.95 -15.43 21.43
C TRP A 431 -5.03 -16.94 21.57
N ALA A 432 -5.11 -17.63 20.43
CA ALA A 432 -5.31 -19.05 20.40
C ALA A 432 -4.07 -19.82 20.91
N ARG A 433 -2.86 -19.28 20.73
CA ARG A 433 -1.63 -19.85 21.28
C ARG A 433 -1.52 -19.61 22.79
N LEU A 434 -1.75 -18.38 23.27
CA LEU A 434 -1.77 -18.05 24.69
C LEU A 434 -2.83 -18.88 25.44
N TRP A 435 -4.01 -19.05 24.84
CA TRP A 435 -5.07 -19.89 25.39
C TRP A 435 -4.63 -21.34 25.59
N SER A 436 -3.91 -21.92 24.63
CA SER A 436 -3.40 -23.30 24.72
C SER A 436 -2.39 -23.48 25.87
N LEU A 437 -1.57 -22.46 26.14
CA LEU A 437 -0.61 -22.48 27.24
C LEU A 437 -1.30 -22.30 28.60
N CYS A 438 -2.22 -21.33 28.71
CA CYS A 438 -2.94 -21.04 29.96
C CYS A 438 -3.81 -22.22 30.40
N ASN A 439 -4.49 -22.88 29.46
CA ASN A 439 -5.37 -24.03 29.72
C ASN A 439 -4.69 -25.38 29.57
N SER A 440 -3.35 -25.45 29.61
CA SER A 440 -2.69 -26.76 29.62
C SER A 440 -3.18 -27.58 30.84
N PRO A 441 -3.42 -28.89 30.67
CA PRO A 441 -3.94 -29.72 31.76
C PRO A 441 -3.02 -29.72 32.99
N VAL A 442 -1.71 -29.45 32.81
CA VAL A 442 -0.71 -29.41 33.88
C VAL A 442 -0.80 -28.10 34.70
N SER A 443 -1.10 -26.96 34.06
CA SER A 443 -1.22 -25.65 34.72
C SER A 443 -2.59 -25.44 35.37
N PHE A 444 -3.65 -26.00 34.78
CA PHE A 444 -5.02 -25.81 35.26
C PHE A 444 -5.35 -26.68 36.49
N VAL A 445 -4.91 -27.94 36.51
CA VAL A 445 -5.14 -28.89 37.64
C VAL A 445 -4.45 -28.43 38.93
N LYS A 446 -3.31 -27.73 38.84
CA LYS A 446 -2.61 -27.17 40.01
C LYS A 446 -3.27 -25.92 40.60
N ARG A 447 -4.09 -25.18 39.83
CA ARG A 447 -4.49 -23.80 40.18
C ARG A 447 -5.93 -23.64 40.65
N HIS A 448 -6.83 -24.57 40.33
CA HIS A 448 -8.22 -24.48 40.78
C HIS A 448 -8.54 -25.42 41.94
N LYS A 449 -8.62 -24.83 43.15
CA LYS A 449 -9.46 -25.32 44.25
C LYS A 449 -10.90 -25.52 43.74
N SER A 450 -11.57 -26.58 44.22
CA SER A 450 -12.87 -27.08 43.81
C SER A 450 -13.88 -25.99 43.40
N LEU A 451 -13.99 -25.75 42.09
CA LEU A 451 -15.08 -24.96 41.51
C LEU A 451 -16.41 -25.67 41.80
N THR A 452 -17.47 -24.90 42.08
CA THR A 452 -18.82 -25.48 42.19
C THR A 452 -19.26 -26.02 40.82
N LYS A 453 -20.07 -27.09 40.81
CA LYS A 453 -20.51 -27.78 39.58
C LYS A 453 -21.06 -26.83 38.50
N ARG A 454 -21.85 -25.83 38.91
CA ARG A 454 -22.44 -24.81 38.02
C ARG A 454 -21.40 -23.86 37.41
N GLN A 455 -20.36 -23.50 38.17
CA GLN A 455 -19.24 -22.70 37.67
C GLN A 455 -18.37 -23.52 36.72
N HIS A 456 -18.20 -24.81 36.97
CA HIS A 456 -17.46 -25.70 36.07
C HIS A 456 -18.18 -25.88 34.74
N GLU A 457 -19.50 -26.11 34.74
CA GLU A 457 -20.31 -26.19 33.52
C GLU A 457 -20.29 -24.89 32.70
N ALA A 458 -20.44 -23.73 33.36
CA ALA A 458 -20.33 -22.43 32.69
C ALA A 458 -18.93 -22.19 32.10
N TRP A 459 -17.87 -22.62 32.80
CA TRP A 459 -16.50 -22.51 32.35
C TRP A 459 -16.20 -23.44 31.16
N GLU A 460 -16.70 -24.66 31.16
CA GLU A 460 -16.55 -25.59 30.03
C GLU A 460 -17.35 -25.11 28.80
N TRP A 461 -18.54 -24.54 29.00
CA TRP A 461 -19.29 -23.91 27.92
C TRP A 461 -18.55 -22.69 27.33
N PHE A 462 -18.02 -21.82 28.19
CA PHE A 462 -17.22 -20.68 27.76
C PHE A 462 -15.96 -21.12 27.01
N LYS A 463 -15.22 -22.11 27.52
CA LYS A 463 -14.07 -22.71 26.84
C LYS A 463 -14.44 -23.23 25.46
N TRP A 464 -15.55 -23.98 25.37
CA TRP A 464 -16.02 -24.52 24.11
C TRP A 464 -16.35 -23.41 23.10
N PHE A 465 -17.07 -22.38 23.53
CA PHE A 465 -17.41 -21.22 22.70
C PHE A 465 -16.15 -20.50 22.19
N VAL A 466 -15.20 -20.19 23.09
CA VAL A 466 -13.95 -19.50 22.73
C VAL A 466 -13.11 -20.32 21.74
N ILE A 467 -12.98 -21.64 21.96
CA ILE A 467 -12.23 -22.52 21.05
C ILE A 467 -12.91 -22.59 19.68
N LYS A 468 -14.23 -22.76 19.64
CA LYS A 468 -14.98 -22.84 18.39
C LYS A 468 -14.94 -21.52 17.60
N ALA A 469 -15.09 -20.39 18.29
CA ALA A 469 -14.99 -19.07 17.68
C ALA A 469 -13.57 -18.82 17.13
N SER A 470 -12.52 -19.19 17.87
CA SER A 470 -11.14 -19.06 17.40
C SER A 470 -10.86 -19.94 16.18
N LEU A 471 -11.35 -21.18 16.16
CA LEU A 471 -11.23 -22.07 15.00
C LEU A 471 -11.97 -21.53 13.78
N LEU A 472 -13.16 -20.97 13.96
CA LEU A 472 -13.91 -20.32 12.88
C LEU A 472 -13.13 -19.13 12.33
N GLY A 473 -12.58 -18.29 13.20
CA GLY A 473 -11.72 -17.16 12.80
C GLY A 473 -10.51 -17.58 11.97
N ILE A 474 -9.85 -18.68 12.33
CA ILE A 474 -8.71 -19.23 11.58
C ILE A 474 -9.14 -19.75 10.20
N HIS A 475 -10.33 -20.36 10.08
CA HIS A 475 -10.83 -20.81 8.78
C HIS A 475 -11.20 -19.65 7.86
N ILE A 476 -11.78 -18.59 8.41
CA ILE A 476 -12.03 -17.34 7.67
C ILE A 476 -10.69 -16.72 7.23
N ALA A 477 -9.69 -16.71 8.12
CA ALA A 477 -8.33 -16.24 7.82
C ALA A 477 -7.70 -17.01 6.66
N GLU A 478 -7.81 -18.33 6.68
CA GLU A 478 -7.27 -19.23 5.66
C GLU A 478 -7.94 -18.98 4.30
N ALA A 479 -9.27 -18.89 4.26
CA ALA A 479 -10.01 -18.60 3.03
C ALA A 479 -9.70 -17.20 2.49
N GLY A 480 -9.61 -16.20 3.38
CA GLY A 480 -9.24 -14.83 3.02
C GLY A 480 -7.82 -14.74 2.47
N ALA A 481 -6.85 -15.39 3.13
CA ALA A 481 -5.47 -15.43 2.67
C ALA A 481 -5.35 -16.07 1.28
N LEU A 482 -6.06 -17.19 1.04
CA LEU A 482 -6.07 -17.83 -0.26
C LEU A 482 -6.71 -16.94 -1.33
N ALA A 483 -7.85 -16.30 -1.03
CA ALA A 483 -8.51 -15.40 -1.95
C ALA A 483 -7.60 -14.22 -2.34
N CYS A 484 -6.93 -13.62 -1.38
CA CYS A 484 -5.96 -12.54 -1.59
C CYS A 484 -4.73 -12.99 -2.39
N ILE A 485 -4.18 -14.18 -2.12
CA ILE A 485 -3.07 -14.74 -2.91
C ILE A 485 -3.52 -14.98 -4.35
N CYS A 486 -4.67 -15.62 -4.57
CA CYS A 486 -5.19 -15.88 -5.91
C CYS A 486 -5.46 -14.59 -6.69
N PHE A 487 -6.07 -13.61 -6.03
CA PHE A 487 -6.33 -12.30 -6.62
C PHE A 487 -5.04 -11.56 -6.97
N GLY A 488 -4.07 -11.53 -6.04
CA GLY A 488 -2.75 -10.97 -6.28
C GLY A 488 -2.05 -11.59 -7.47
N LEU A 489 -1.96 -12.92 -7.52
CA LEU A 489 -1.36 -13.64 -8.64
C LEU A 489 -2.09 -13.38 -9.97
N ALA A 490 -3.42 -13.24 -9.95
CA ALA A 490 -4.19 -12.93 -11.15
C ALA A 490 -3.87 -11.54 -11.71
N VAL A 491 -3.74 -10.54 -10.84
CA VAL A 491 -3.43 -9.16 -11.24
C VAL A 491 -1.99 -9.01 -11.71
N ILE A 492 -1.03 -9.66 -11.03
CA ILE A 492 0.40 -9.59 -11.36
C ILE A 492 0.73 -10.33 -12.66
N ARG A 493 -0.14 -11.23 -13.13
CA ARG A 493 0.13 -12.09 -14.29
C ARG A 493 0.60 -11.31 -15.52
N ALA A 494 -0.11 -10.26 -15.92
CA ALA A 494 0.22 -9.50 -17.12
C ALA A 494 1.47 -8.61 -16.92
N PRO A 495 1.58 -7.80 -15.84
CA PRO A 495 2.79 -7.03 -15.55
C PRO A 495 4.04 -7.89 -15.39
N LEU A 496 3.95 -9.02 -14.71
CA LEU A 496 5.06 -9.95 -14.52
C LEU A 496 5.49 -10.60 -15.83
N LEU A 497 4.53 -11.02 -16.67
CA LEU A 497 4.86 -11.57 -17.97
C LEU A 497 5.58 -10.53 -18.82
N ASN A 498 5.10 -9.28 -18.81
CA ASN A 498 5.77 -8.18 -19.49
C ASN A 498 7.16 -7.91 -18.90
N LEU A 499 7.33 -7.82 -17.57
CA LEU A 499 8.62 -7.60 -16.92
C LEU A 499 9.63 -8.74 -17.17
N LEU A 500 9.17 -10.00 -17.17
CA LEU A 500 10.01 -11.16 -17.47
C LEU A 500 10.40 -11.23 -18.96
N LEU A 501 9.54 -10.71 -19.85
CA LEU A 501 9.79 -10.64 -21.29
C LEU A 501 10.54 -9.36 -21.72
N ARG A 502 10.53 -8.29 -20.90
CA ARG A 502 11.19 -7.00 -21.16
C ARG A 502 12.70 -7.05 -20.90
N GLY A 503 13.19 -8.07 -20.18
CA GLY A 503 14.61 -8.40 -20.19
C GLY A 503 15.01 -8.86 -21.59
N GLU A 504 16.13 -8.35 -22.12
CA GLU A 504 16.72 -8.85 -23.37
C GLU A 504 16.65 -10.37 -23.37
N THR A 505 15.97 -10.94 -24.37
CA THR A 505 15.59 -12.35 -24.41
C THR A 505 16.80 -13.24 -24.15
N GLY A 506 16.97 -13.71 -22.91
CA GLY A 506 18.01 -14.66 -22.51
C GLY A 506 18.97 -14.23 -21.39
N THR A 507 19.01 -12.97 -20.95
CA THR A 507 19.97 -12.55 -19.90
C THR A 507 19.30 -12.33 -18.54
N TRP A 508 19.69 -13.13 -17.55
CA TRP A 508 19.28 -12.93 -16.16
C TRP A 508 20.19 -11.89 -15.48
N SER A 509 19.60 -10.95 -14.75
CA SER A 509 20.37 -10.06 -13.89
C SER A 509 20.95 -10.80 -12.68
N VAL A 510 22.03 -10.27 -12.09
CA VAL A 510 22.62 -10.81 -10.86
C VAL A 510 21.56 -10.89 -9.75
N GLY A 511 20.71 -9.87 -9.62
CA GLY A 511 19.61 -9.84 -8.67
C GLY A 511 18.59 -10.96 -8.88
N GLN A 512 18.23 -11.27 -10.13
CA GLN A 512 17.32 -12.38 -10.45
C GLN A 512 17.92 -13.76 -10.10
N LEU A 513 19.22 -13.96 -10.35
CA LEU A 513 19.90 -15.21 -9.98
C LEU A 513 19.95 -15.40 -8.47
N VAL A 514 20.33 -14.36 -7.73
CA VAL A 514 20.36 -14.38 -6.26
C VAL A 514 18.96 -14.62 -5.69
N ALA A 515 17.93 -13.98 -6.27
CA ALA A 515 16.53 -14.12 -5.89
C ALA A 515 15.99 -15.56 -5.96
N VAL A 516 16.48 -16.37 -6.90
CA VAL A 516 16.13 -17.80 -6.98
C VAL A 516 16.99 -18.64 -6.03
N LEU A 517 18.30 -18.36 -5.98
CA LEU A 517 19.24 -19.13 -5.18
C LEU A 517 19.04 -19.00 -3.67
N ILE A 518 18.39 -17.93 -3.19
CA ILE A 518 18.06 -17.77 -1.77
C ILE A 518 17.19 -18.92 -1.23
N TRP A 519 16.40 -19.56 -2.09
CA TRP A 519 15.55 -20.70 -1.73
C TRP A 519 16.22 -22.06 -1.89
N ALA A 520 17.39 -22.12 -2.55
CA ALA A 520 18.10 -23.37 -2.81
C ALA A 520 18.40 -24.17 -1.53
N PRO A 521 18.78 -23.57 -0.37
CA PRO A 521 18.96 -24.31 0.86
C PRO A 521 17.67 -25.00 1.35
N VAL A 522 16.53 -24.31 1.30
CA VAL A 522 15.23 -24.85 1.76
C VAL A 522 14.79 -26.01 0.85
N ILE A 523 14.88 -25.81 -0.47
CA ILE A 523 14.49 -26.80 -1.48
C ILE A 523 15.41 -28.03 -1.44
N SER A 524 16.73 -27.83 -1.37
CA SER A 524 17.70 -28.94 -1.34
C SER A 524 17.57 -29.78 -0.08
N LYS A 525 17.33 -29.16 1.08
CA LYS A 525 17.07 -29.88 2.33
C LYS A 525 15.78 -30.68 2.25
N TYR A 526 14.71 -30.12 1.70
CA TYR A 526 13.46 -30.85 1.49
C TYR A 526 13.67 -32.08 0.60
N ALA A 527 14.31 -31.91 -0.55
CA ALA A 527 14.61 -33.01 -1.46
C ALA A 527 15.45 -34.10 -0.78
N HIS A 528 16.48 -33.71 -0.02
CA HIS A 528 17.32 -34.64 0.74
C HIS A 528 16.52 -35.45 1.78
N LEU A 529 15.65 -34.80 2.56
CA LEU A 529 14.83 -35.45 3.59
C LEU A 529 13.72 -36.32 2.97
N ALA A 530 13.15 -35.90 1.85
CA ALA A 530 12.14 -36.66 1.12
C ALA A 530 12.72 -37.95 0.54
N ILE A 531 13.96 -37.91 0.02
CA ILE A 531 14.63 -39.07 -0.60
C ILE A 531 15.22 -40.03 0.45
N LEU A 532 16.02 -39.51 1.40
CA LEU A 532 16.79 -40.34 2.33
C LEU A 532 16.05 -40.67 3.63
N GLY A 533 14.97 -39.95 3.90
CA GLY A 533 14.23 -40.03 5.15
C GLY A 533 14.80 -39.13 6.24
N VAL A 534 13.88 -38.65 7.10
CA VAL A 534 14.16 -37.65 8.14
C VAL A 534 15.20 -38.15 9.15
N GLU A 535 15.12 -39.41 9.56
CA GLU A 535 16.00 -39.98 10.58
C GLU A 535 17.48 -40.02 10.12
N LYS A 536 17.74 -40.43 8.87
CA LYS A 536 19.09 -40.46 8.31
C LYS A 536 19.61 -39.05 8.01
N GLY A 537 18.75 -38.19 7.47
CA GLY A 537 19.12 -36.81 7.12
C GLY A 537 19.51 -35.97 8.33
N PHE A 538 18.77 -36.09 9.44
CA PHE A 538 19.09 -35.34 10.66
C PHE A 538 20.23 -35.93 11.49
N ARG A 539 20.45 -37.25 11.44
CA ARG A 539 21.58 -37.90 12.14
C ARG A 539 22.94 -37.38 11.69
N LEU A 540 23.04 -36.93 10.45
CA LEU A 540 24.25 -36.30 9.91
C LEU A 540 24.46 -34.84 10.36
N ARG A 541 23.41 -34.19 10.90
CA ARG A 541 23.38 -32.75 11.20
C ARG A 541 23.26 -32.42 12.68
N LEU A 542 22.68 -33.30 13.50
CA LEU A 542 22.62 -33.09 14.94
C LEU A 542 24.00 -33.32 15.57
N SER A 543 24.26 -32.57 16.64
CA SER A 543 25.39 -32.85 17.53
C SER A 543 25.31 -34.30 18.02
N LYS A 544 26.48 -34.96 18.13
CA LYS A 544 26.61 -36.32 18.65
C LYS A 544 26.06 -36.49 20.08
N ALA A 545 25.77 -35.39 20.77
CA ALA A 545 25.14 -35.38 22.08
C ALA A 545 23.64 -35.72 22.06
N PHE A 546 23.01 -35.78 20.89
CA PHE A 546 21.56 -35.99 20.77
C PHE A 546 21.24 -37.18 19.86
N GLU A 547 20.26 -37.98 20.27
CA GLU A 547 19.74 -39.12 19.50
C GLU A 547 18.31 -38.84 19.02
N ILE A 548 17.99 -39.30 17.81
CA ILE A 548 16.66 -39.11 17.20
C ILE A 548 15.85 -40.37 17.44
N VAL A 549 14.82 -40.28 18.28
CA VAL A 549 13.92 -41.40 18.58
C VAL A 549 12.56 -41.15 17.95
N LYS A 550 12.12 -42.03 17.05
CA LYS A 550 10.75 -42.01 16.53
C LYS A 550 9.80 -42.53 17.60
N ARG A 551 8.80 -41.73 17.99
CA ARG A 551 7.77 -42.18 18.93
C ARG A 551 6.88 -43.23 18.24
N SER A 552 6.78 -44.43 18.81
CA SER A 552 5.83 -45.45 18.36
C SER A 552 4.41 -45.10 18.84
N ASP A 553 3.41 -45.24 17.97
CA ASP A 553 1.98 -45.10 18.32
C ASP A 553 1.53 -46.27 19.23
N THR A 554 2.06 -46.38 20.44
CA THR A 554 1.58 -47.34 21.44
C THR A 554 0.60 -46.60 22.36
N ARG A 555 -0.68 -46.99 22.33
CA ARG A 555 -1.72 -46.49 23.23
C ARG A 555 -1.23 -46.60 24.69
N PRO A 556 -1.42 -45.58 25.54
CA PRO A 556 -1.07 -45.68 26.95
C PRO A 556 -2.10 -46.60 27.63
N GLY A 557 -1.75 -47.88 27.77
CA GLY A 557 -2.62 -48.86 28.42
C GLY A 557 -2.44 -50.27 27.89
N SER A 558 -1.24 -50.84 28.01
CA SER A 558 -1.11 -52.29 28.18
C SER A 558 0.21 -52.55 28.89
N ASP A 559 0.08 -53.11 30.07
CA ASP A 559 1.13 -53.46 31.01
C ASP A 559 2.38 -54.03 30.34
N SER A 560 3.54 -53.49 30.70
CA SER A 560 4.81 -54.19 30.54
C SER A 560 5.35 -54.35 31.95
N GLU A 561 4.90 -55.44 32.58
CA GLU A 561 5.69 -56.10 33.61
C GLU A 561 7.13 -56.17 33.13
N ALA A 562 8.02 -55.58 33.93
CA ALA A 562 9.44 -55.78 33.81
C ALA A 562 9.73 -57.26 34.04
N ILE A 563 9.84 -58.04 32.97
CA ILE A 563 10.54 -59.32 33.00
C ILE A 563 12.02 -58.99 32.80
N SER A 564 12.71 -58.81 33.92
CA SER A 564 14.16 -58.95 34.02
C SER A 564 14.52 -60.41 33.79
N LEU A 565 15.29 -60.72 32.75
CA LEU A 565 16.06 -61.96 32.69
C LEU A 565 17.42 -61.71 32.03
N ASN A 566 18.44 -61.77 32.91
CA ASN A 566 19.88 -62.00 32.74
C ASN A 566 20.71 -61.11 31.82
#